data_AF-A0A2S6XBA6-F1
#
_entry.id   AF-A0A2S6XBA6-F1
#
_cell.length_a   1.000
_cell.length_b   1.000
_cell.length_c   1.000
_cell.angle_alpha   90.00
_cell.angle_beta   90.00
_cell.angle_gamma   90.00
#
_symmetry.space_group_name_H-M   'P 1'
#
loop_
_entity.id
_entity.type
_entity.pdbx_description
1 polymer ?
#
loop_
_entity_poly.entity_id
_entity_poly.type
_entity_poly.pdbx_seq_one_letter_code
_entity_poly.pdbx_strand_id
1 'polypeptide(L)'
;MVGASHPVPVAPASPVVPSPRRPTESGGSAQERVRCWYESALGWPTAPGEPVRLRTGVRFDVLDVPAGAGYATLERLDRPVCADRTGQAGAGSPVPGFPVAVRGGRMLLLVAAGAAEELPGLLEWLEWGSLALDLTAVGAGGLVDAPQVPESGPAGLPPRPPERDGLRGAAVWLRPPEPGREVESSLPALSVPGRTGTALDLARLVHTLATQCHRVRLTASGPPRTRPVARVG
;
A
#
# COMPACT_ATOMS: atom_id res chain seq x y z
N MET A 1 -87.14 35.85 -6.90
CA MET A 1 -85.69 35.91 -7.15
C MET A 1 -85.00 35.14 -6.02
N VAL A 2 -84.77 33.85 -6.22
CA VAL A 2 -84.01 32.98 -5.31
C VAL A 2 -82.71 32.65 -6.03
N GLY A 3 -81.58 33.08 -5.48
CA GLY A 3 -80.24 32.75 -5.96
C GLY A 3 -79.45 32.10 -4.83
N ALA A 4 -79.23 30.79 -4.95
CA ALA A 4 -78.63 29.94 -3.93
C ALA A 4 -77.14 30.25 -3.70
N SER A 5 -76.71 30.19 -2.44
CA SER A 5 -75.30 30.17 -2.06
C SER A 5 -74.67 28.82 -2.42
N HIS A 6 -73.68 28.83 -3.29
CA HIS A 6 -72.84 27.67 -3.58
C HIS A 6 -71.70 27.56 -2.55
N PRO A 7 -71.44 26.36 -1.98
CA PRO A 7 -70.24 26.15 -1.19
C PRO A 7 -69.03 25.93 -2.11
N VAL A 8 -67.92 26.62 -1.81
CA VAL A 8 -66.63 26.42 -2.49
C VAL A 8 -65.96 25.16 -1.90
N PRO A 9 -65.46 24.22 -2.72
CA PRO A 9 -64.80 23.02 -2.22
C PRO A 9 -63.40 23.34 -1.67
N VAL A 10 -63.13 22.89 -0.44
CA VAL A 10 -61.80 22.86 0.17
C VAL A 10 -60.94 21.83 -0.56
N ALA A 11 -59.80 22.26 -1.11
CA ALA A 11 -58.81 21.37 -1.70
C ALA A 11 -58.09 20.54 -0.61
N PRO A 12 -57.78 19.25 -0.84
CA PRO A 12 -57.04 18.46 0.13
C PRO A 12 -55.58 18.94 0.23
N ALA A 13 -55.09 19.08 1.46
CA ALA A 13 -53.71 19.39 1.75
C ALA A 13 -52.78 18.27 1.24
N SER A 14 -51.72 18.65 0.52
CA SER A 14 -50.66 17.74 0.10
C SER A 14 -50.05 17.02 1.30
N PRO A 15 -49.74 15.70 1.21
CA PRO A 15 -49.06 15.01 2.29
C PRO A 15 -47.68 15.63 2.49
N VAL A 16 -47.44 16.15 3.70
CA VAL A 16 -46.11 16.54 4.16
C VAL A 16 -45.25 15.28 4.17
N VAL A 17 -44.44 15.13 3.14
CA VAL A 17 -43.38 14.11 3.10
C VAL A 17 -42.35 14.55 4.14
N PRO A 18 -42.08 13.75 5.19
CA PRO A 18 -41.01 14.09 6.12
C PRO A 18 -39.70 14.20 5.33
N SER A 19 -39.02 15.33 5.46
CA SER A 19 -37.72 15.55 4.83
C SER A 19 -36.79 14.38 5.14
N PRO A 20 -35.97 13.92 4.17
CA PRO A 20 -35.01 12.84 4.41
C PRO A 20 -34.20 13.19 5.65
N ARG A 21 -34.30 12.34 6.67
CA ARG A 21 -33.60 12.50 7.94
C ARG A 21 -32.13 12.75 7.63
N ARG A 22 -31.61 13.93 8.01
CA ARG A 22 -30.17 14.17 8.08
C ARG A 22 -29.57 13.00 8.87
N PRO A 23 -28.53 12.31 8.36
CA PRO A 23 -27.79 11.37 9.19
C PRO A 23 -27.31 12.15 10.41
N THR A 24 -27.75 11.67 11.57
CA THR A 24 -27.33 12.13 12.89
C THR A 24 -25.81 12.27 12.93
N GLU A 25 -25.34 13.39 13.45
CA GLU A 25 -23.96 13.63 13.83
C GLU A 25 -23.49 12.50 14.76
N SER A 26 -22.94 11.47 14.15
CA SER A 26 -22.30 10.35 14.82
C SER A 26 -20.90 10.37 14.25
N GLY A 27 -19.90 10.66 15.08
CA GLY A 27 -18.50 10.63 14.67
C GLY A 27 -18.28 9.39 13.81
N GLY A 28 -17.91 9.61 12.54
CA GLY A 28 -17.99 8.59 11.50
C GLY A 28 -17.39 7.26 11.96
N SER A 29 -17.91 6.17 11.42
CA SER A 29 -17.37 4.82 11.62
C SER A 29 -15.84 4.85 11.54
N ALA A 30 -15.14 3.98 12.27
CA ALA A 30 -13.67 3.95 12.22
C ALA A 30 -13.14 3.86 10.77
N GLN A 31 -13.89 3.17 9.92
CA GLN A 31 -13.68 3.06 8.47
C GLN A 31 -13.82 4.39 7.72
N GLU A 32 -14.83 5.21 8.02
CA GLU A 32 -14.97 6.56 7.46
C GLU A 32 -13.82 7.47 7.89
N ARG A 33 -13.36 7.39 9.14
CA ARG A 33 -12.20 8.16 9.60
C ARG A 33 -10.93 7.78 8.85
N VAL A 34 -10.69 6.48 8.66
CA VAL A 34 -9.55 5.96 7.87
C VAL A 34 -9.65 6.45 6.42
N ARG A 35 -10.84 6.32 5.82
CA ARG A 35 -11.10 6.80 4.45
C ARG A 35 -10.81 8.30 4.31
N CYS A 36 -11.35 9.13 5.21
CA CYS A 36 -11.13 10.58 5.18
C CYS A 36 -9.65 10.93 5.32
N TRP A 37 -8.89 10.21 6.16
CA TRP A 37 -7.45 10.42 6.29
C TRP A 37 -6.72 10.13 4.98
N TYR A 38 -6.99 8.99 4.33
CA TYR A 38 -6.36 8.66 3.04
C TYR A 38 -6.70 9.66 1.92
N GLU A 39 -7.97 10.04 1.81
CA GLU A 39 -8.43 10.97 0.79
C GLU A 39 -7.92 12.40 1.04
N SER A 40 -7.82 12.83 2.30
CA SER A 40 -7.47 14.21 2.65
C SER A 40 -5.97 14.43 2.88
N ALA A 41 -5.30 13.51 3.58
CA ALA A 41 -3.89 13.66 3.95
C ALA A 41 -2.93 13.22 2.83
N LEU A 42 -3.32 12.20 2.05
CA LEU A 42 -2.49 11.64 0.97
C LEU A 42 -3.08 11.89 -0.43
N GLY A 43 -4.33 12.35 -0.53
CA GLY A 43 -5.00 12.53 -1.82
C GLY A 43 -5.27 11.20 -2.54
N TRP A 44 -5.29 10.08 -1.82
CA TRP A 44 -5.37 8.75 -2.41
C TRP A 44 -6.83 8.30 -2.55
N PRO A 45 -7.25 7.88 -3.76
CA PRO A 45 -8.62 7.45 -3.98
C PRO A 45 -8.92 6.15 -3.24
N THR A 46 -9.98 6.14 -2.44
CA THR A 46 -10.45 4.94 -1.73
C THR A 46 -11.69 4.33 -2.38
N ALA A 47 -11.92 3.04 -2.15
CA ALA A 47 -13.12 2.32 -2.53
C ALA A 47 -13.81 1.76 -1.27
N PRO A 48 -15.14 1.62 -1.29
CA PRO A 48 -15.86 1.00 -0.17
C PRO A 48 -15.43 -0.46 0.01
N GLY A 49 -15.32 -0.90 1.26
CA GLY A 49 -14.93 -2.25 1.65
C GLY A 49 -14.54 -2.29 3.12
N GLU A 50 -14.73 -3.44 3.78
CA GLU A 50 -14.30 -3.69 5.16
C GLU A 50 -13.21 -4.76 5.12
N PRO A 51 -11.91 -4.40 5.25
CA PRO A 51 -11.35 -3.07 5.52
C PRO A 51 -11.37 -2.11 4.31
N VAL A 52 -11.15 -0.81 4.55
CA VAL A 52 -11.06 0.23 3.49
C VAL A 52 -10.08 -0.22 2.42
N ARG A 53 -10.37 0.03 1.14
CA ARG A 53 -9.47 -0.33 0.03
C ARG A 53 -8.97 0.91 -0.68
N LEU A 54 -7.71 0.92 -1.09
CA LEU A 54 -7.09 1.95 -1.92
C LEU A 54 -7.14 1.53 -3.39
N ARG A 55 -7.44 2.49 -4.28
CA ARG A 55 -7.39 2.26 -5.73
C ARG A 55 -5.97 2.46 -6.26
N THR A 56 -5.46 1.44 -6.93
CA THR A 56 -4.15 1.45 -7.60
C THR A 56 -4.25 1.94 -9.05
N GLY A 57 -3.13 2.35 -9.64
CA GLY A 57 -3.00 2.92 -10.98
C GLY A 57 -3.62 4.30 -11.19
N VAL A 58 -3.93 5.01 -10.10
CA VAL A 58 -4.29 6.43 -10.16
C VAL A 58 -3.12 7.30 -9.69
N ARG A 59 -2.56 6.98 -8.52
CA ARG A 59 -1.44 7.71 -7.88
C ARG A 59 -0.21 6.82 -7.70
N PHE A 60 -0.44 5.52 -7.54
CA PHE A 60 0.60 4.53 -7.31
C PHE A 60 0.11 3.16 -7.79
N ASP A 61 1.06 2.31 -8.14
CA ASP A 61 0.86 0.87 -8.28
C ASP A 61 1.47 0.16 -7.08
N VAL A 62 1.17 -1.13 -6.92
CA VAL A 62 1.71 -1.93 -5.83
C VAL A 62 2.37 -3.19 -6.36
N LEU A 63 3.61 -3.45 -5.93
CA LEU A 63 4.25 -4.75 -6.06
C LEU A 63 3.97 -5.57 -4.80
N ASP A 64 3.26 -6.68 -4.98
CA ASP A 64 2.92 -7.64 -3.93
C ASP A 64 3.89 -8.84 -4.03
N VAL A 65 4.66 -9.06 -2.96
CA VAL A 65 5.70 -10.12 -2.89
C VAL A 65 5.62 -10.91 -1.59
N PRO A 66 6.23 -12.10 -1.50
CA PRO A 66 6.36 -12.81 -0.22
C PRO A 66 7.12 -11.95 0.79
N ALA A 67 6.61 -11.86 2.03
CA ALA A 67 7.15 -10.96 3.03
C ALA A 67 8.66 -11.18 3.28
N GLY A 68 9.10 -12.44 3.33
CA GLY A 68 10.52 -12.77 3.49
C GLY A 68 11.42 -12.23 2.37
N ALA A 69 10.92 -12.22 1.12
CA ALA A 69 11.65 -11.65 -0.01
C ALA A 69 11.66 -10.12 0.03
N GLY A 70 10.55 -9.52 0.44
CA GLY A 70 10.43 -8.07 0.63
C GLY A 70 11.40 -7.55 1.70
N TYR A 71 11.43 -8.17 2.89
CA TYR A 71 12.37 -7.78 3.96
C TYR A 71 13.82 -7.87 3.51
N ALA A 72 14.22 -8.99 2.91
CA ALA A 72 15.57 -9.17 2.39
C ALA A 72 15.92 -8.17 1.27
N THR A 73 14.92 -7.67 0.54
CA THR A 73 15.11 -6.61 -0.46
C THR A 73 15.38 -5.27 0.21
N LEU A 74 14.56 -4.89 1.20
CA LEU A 74 14.76 -3.64 1.95
C LEU A 74 16.13 -3.61 2.65
N GLU A 75 16.52 -4.70 3.31
CA GLU A 75 17.85 -4.83 3.93
C GLU A 75 19.01 -4.62 2.95
N ARG A 76 18.82 -5.01 1.68
CA ARG A 76 19.83 -4.81 0.63
C ARG A 76 19.85 -3.39 0.10
N LEU A 77 18.69 -2.76 -0.02
CA LEU A 77 18.56 -1.39 -0.51
C LEU A 77 19.06 -0.37 0.53
N ASP A 78 18.82 -0.64 1.81
CA ASP A 78 19.27 0.20 2.92
C ASP A 78 20.76 0.03 3.23
N ARG A 79 21.39 -1.02 2.71
CA ARG A 79 22.81 -1.24 2.94
C ARG A 79 23.60 -0.13 2.26
N PRO A 80 24.46 0.62 2.99
CA PRO A 80 25.32 1.60 2.37
C PRO A 80 26.18 0.87 1.34
N VAL A 81 26.19 1.38 0.09
CA VAL A 81 27.08 0.87 -0.95
C VAL A 81 28.49 1.04 -0.40
N CYS A 82 29.22 -0.05 -0.21
CA CYS A 82 30.62 0.02 0.23
C CYS A 82 31.35 0.97 -0.71
N ALA A 83 31.95 2.01 -0.14
CA ALA A 83 32.78 2.96 -0.85
C ALA A 83 33.70 2.21 -1.83
N ASP A 84 33.80 2.71 -3.06
CA ASP A 84 34.74 2.19 -4.04
C ASP A 84 36.17 2.17 -3.46
N ARG A 85 37.08 1.42 -4.09
CA ARG A 85 38.50 1.20 -3.69
C ARG A 85 39.28 2.47 -3.33
N THR A 86 38.76 3.64 -3.68
CA THR A 86 39.29 4.97 -3.40
C THR A 86 39.05 5.46 -1.96
N GLY A 87 38.34 4.71 -1.11
CA GLY A 87 38.20 5.03 0.32
C GLY A 87 37.36 6.27 0.63
N GLN A 88 36.74 6.88 -0.39
CA GLN A 88 35.81 7.98 -0.18
C GLN A 88 34.46 7.38 0.20
N ALA A 89 34.17 7.33 1.51
CA ALA A 89 32.82 7.10 2.00
C ALA A 89 31.93 8.21 1.46
N GLY A 90 31.29 7.97 0.32
CA GLY A 90 30.19 8.81 -0.12
C GLY A 90 29.22 8.88 1.05
N ALA A 91 28.93 10.09 1.53
CA ALA A 91 27.86 10.36 2.47
C ALA A 91 26.54 10.01 1.78
N GLY A 92 26.29 8.72 1.59
CA GLY A 92 25.02 8.17 1.15
C GLY A 92 24.09 8.30 2.34
N SER A 93 23.52 9.50 2.50
CA SER A 93 22.32 9.67 3.32
C SER A 93 21.37 8.52 2.96
N PRO A 94 20.80 7.79 3.93
CA PRO A 94 19.82 6.75 3.63
C PRO A 94 18.78 7.38 2.70
N VAL A 95 18.59 6.77 1.52
CA VAL A 95 17.60 7.24 0.56
C VAL A 95 16.27 7.28 1.33
N PRO A 96 15.54 8.42 1.33
CA PRO A 96 14.22 8.48 1.95
C PRO A 96 13.41 7.28 1.46
N GLY A 97 13.03 6.41 2.39
CA GLY A 97 12.41 5.13 2.04
C GLY A 97 11.08 5.36 1.34
N PHE A 98 10.83 4.61 0.27
CA PHE A 98 9.50 4.59 -0.36
C PHE A 98 8.50 3.86 0.56
N PRO A 99 7.18 4.12 0.43
CA PRO A 99 6.18 3.54 1.31
C PRO A 99 6.06 2.02 1.14
N VAL A 100 6.02 1.31 2.26
CA VAL A 100 5.92 -0.16 2.30
C VAL A 100 4.94 -0.59 3.38
N ALA A 101 4.04 -1.50 3.04
CA ALA A 101 3.12 -2.13 3.97
C ALA A 101 3.29 -3.66 3.98
N VAL A 102 2.81 -4.31 5.04
CA VAL A 102 2.75 -5.77 5.15
C VAL A 102 1.34 -6.20 5.45
N ARG A 103 0.89 -7.26 4.77
CA ARG A 103 -0.42 -7.87 4.92
C ARG A 103 -0.25 -9.39 5.05
N GLY A 104 -0.33 -9.90 6.28
CA GLY A 104 -0.09 -11.32 6.55
C GLY A 104 1.30 -11.77 6.10
N GLY A 105 1.37 -12.78 5.22
CA GLY A 105 2.63 -13.30 4.64
C GLY A 105 3.14 -12.55 3.41
N ARG A 106 2.53 -11.42 3.06
CA ARG A 106 2.82 -10.64 1.85
C ARG A 106 3.29 -9.22 2.20
N MET A 107 4.19 -8.66 1.40
CA MET A 107 4.66 -7.28 1.50
C MET A 107 4.20 -6.51 0.27
N LEU A 108 3.69 -5.30 0.50
CA LEU A 108 3.15 -4.39 -0.50
C LEU A 108 4.10 -3.20 -0.63
N LEU A 109 4.82 -3.13 -1.74
CA LEU A 109 5.75 -2.05 -2.06
C LEU A 109 5.06 -1.07 -3.00
N LEU A 110 4.89 0.18 -2.59
CA LEU A 110 4.26 1.19 -3.43
C LEU A 110 5.27 1.71 -4.44
N VAL A 111 4.86 1.74 -5.70
CA VAL A 111 5.66 2.17 -6.87
C VAL A 111 4.85 3.15 -7.70
N ALA A 112 5.51 3.88 -8.60
CA ALA A 112 4.83 4.87 -9.44
C ALA A 112 3.71 4.22 -10.27
N ALA A 113 2.62 4.96 -10.51
CA ALA A 113 1.55 4.49 -11.38
C ALA A 113 2.07 4.15 -12.78
N GLY A 114 1.60 3.04 -13.35
CA GLY A 114 2.08 2.47 -14.61
C GLY A 114 3.15 1.38 -14.42
N ALA A 115 3.82 1.29 -13.27
CA ALA A 115 4.83 0.26 -13.01
C ALA A 115 4.28 -1.16 -13.11
N ALA A 116 2.98 -1.38 -12.84
CA ALA A 116 2.35 -2.68 -12.97
C ALA A 116 2.22 -3.15 -14.43
N GLU A 117 1.98 -2.22 -15.36
CA GLU A 117 1.89 -2.51 -16.80
C GLU A 117 3.27 -2.82 -17.40
N GLU A 118 4.29 -2.16 -16.86
CA GLU A 118 5.68 -2.32 -17.29
C GLU A 118 6.36 -3.58 -16.71
N LEU A 119 5.84 -4.10 -15.59
CA LEU A 119 6.44 -5.22 -14.88
C LEU A 119 6.67 -6.46 -15.76
N PRO A 120 5.70 -6.95 -16.57
CA PRO A 120 5.92 -8.15 -17.38
C PRO A 120 7.06 -8.00 -18.40
N GLY A 121 7.10 -6.87 -19.12
CA GLY A 121 8.17 -6.58 -20.08
C GLY A 121 9.52 -6.39 -19.39
N LEU A 122 9.52 -5.79 -18.20
CA LEU A 122 10.73 -5.64 -17.39
C LEU A 122 11.26 -6.99 -16.88
N LEU A 123 10.37 -7.89 -16.44
CA LEU A 123 10.76 -9.24 -16.04
C LEU A 123 11.28 -10.06 -17.22
N GLU A 124 10.70 -9.93 -18.40
CA GLU A 124 11.21 -10.55 -19.63
C GLU A 124 12.59 -10.03 -19.98
N TRP A 125 12.77 -8.71 -20.00
CA TRP A 125 14.06 -8.07 -20.28
C TRP A 125 15.16 -8.46 -19.28
N LEU A 126 14.80 -8.59 -18.00
CA LEU A 126 15.72 -9.05 -16.95
C LEU A 126 15.89 -10.58 -16.91
N GLU A 127 15.34 -11.33 -17.87
CA GLU A 127 15.41 -12.79 -17.97
C GLU A 127 14.71 -13.56 -16.83
N TRP A 128 13.81 -12.91 -16.10
CA TRP A 128 13.02 -13.49 -15.00
C TRP A 128 11.62 -13.93 -15.43
N GLY A 129 11.14 -13.56 -16.63
CA GLY A 129 9.74 -13.72 -17.06
C GLY A 129 9.20 -15.16 -17.08
N SER A 130 10.06 -16.17 -17.20
CA SER A 130 9.66 -17.59 -17.21
C SER A 130 9.58 -18.21 -15.80
N LEU A 131 10.04 -17.50 -14.77
CA LEU A 131 10.14 -18.01 -13.41
C LEU A 131 8.91 -17.64 -12.58
N ALA A 132 8.33 -18.62 -11.89
CA ALA A 132 7.28 -18.40 -10.91
C ALA A 132 7.88 -17.73 -9.65
N LEU A 133 7.99 -16.40 -9.64
CA LEU A 133 8.60 -15.63 -8.56
C LEU A 133 7.64 -15.27 -7.42
N ASP A 134 6.36 -15.62 -7.53
CA ASP A 134 5.32 -15.22 -6.56
C ASP A 134 5.28 -13.69 -6.33
N LEU A 135 5.76 -12.94 -7.32
CA LEU A 135 5.74 -11.48 -7.39
C LEU A 135 4.61 -11.09 -8.32
N THR A 136 3.69 -10.27 -7.83
CA THR A 136 2.54 -9.77 -8.59
C THR A 136 2.50 -8.25 -8.53
N ALA A 137 1.97 -7.61 -9.58
CA ALA A 137 1.69 -6.19 -9.56
C ALA A 137 0.19 -5.93 -9.58
N VAL A 138 -0.24 -4.92 -8.84
CA VAL A 138 -1.61 -4.43 -8.79
C VAL A 138 -1.59 -3.00 -9.34
N GLY A 139 -2.06 -2.87 -10.58
CA GLY A 139 -2.03 -1.63 -11.37
C GLY A 139 -3.38 -0.94 -11.49
N ALA A 140 -3.62 -0.29 -12.63
CA ALA A 140 -4.88 0.39 -12.94
C ALA A 140 -6.11 -0.50 -12.74
N GLY A 141 -7.12 0.07 -12.06
CA GLY A 141 -8.37 -0.64 -11.74
C GLY A 141 -8.27 -1.65 -10.61
N GLY A 142 -7.07 -1.88 -10.06
CA GLY A 142 -6.83 -2.73 -8.91
C GLY A 142 -7.24 -2.09 -7.58
N LEU A 143 -7.33 -2.94 -6.56
CA LEU A 143 -7.65 -2.55 -5.20
C LEU A 143 -6.71 -3.26 -4.23
N VAL A 144 -6.19 -2.52 -3.25
CA VAL A 144 -5.41 -3.07 -2.14
C VAL A 144 -6.03 -2.67 -0.82
N ASP A 145 -5.97 -3.55 0.19
CA ASP A 145 -6.42 -3.21 1.53
C ASP A 145 -5.61 -2.03 2.06
N ALA A 146 -6.29 -0.99 2.50
CA ALA A 146 -5.67 0.19 3.07
C ALA A 146 -4.95 -0.22 4.36
N PRO A 147 -3.64 0.06 4.48
CA PRO A 147 -2.95 -0.21 5.72
C PRO A 147 -3.54 0.58 6.88
N GLN A 148 -3.37 0.10 8.10
CA GLN A 148 -3.82 0.82 9.27
C GLN A 148 -3.10 2.17 9.34
N VAL A 149 -3.88 3.25 9.46
CA VAL A 149 -3.34 4.61 9.59
C VAL A 149 -2.41 4.62 10.81
N PRO A 150 -1.17 5.13 10.70
CA PRO A 150 -0.31 5.27 11.87
C PRO A 150 -1.01 6.21 12.84
N GLU A 151 -1.44 5.71 14.00
CA GLU A 151 -2.01 6.57 15.03
C GLU A 151 -0.90 7.52 15.48
N SER A 152 -0.96 8.79 15.07
CA SER A 152 -0.13 9.85 15.65
C SER A 152 -0.60 10.07 17.09
N GLY A 153 -0.10 9.24 18.01
CA GLY A 153 -0.16 9.53 19.44
C GLY A 153 0.66 10.78 19.77
N PRO A 154 0.38 11.47 20.89
CA PRO A 154 1.24 12.55 21.37
C PRO A 154 2.68 12.03 21.46
N ALA A 155 3.61 12.84 20.95
CA ALA A 155 5.01 12.51 20.71
C ALA A 155 5.64 11.59 21.77
N GLY A 156 6.13 10.42 21.34
CA GLY A 156 7.11 9.63 22.11
C GLY A 156 6.68 8.23 22.56
N LEU A 157 5.47 7.77 22.28
CA LEU A 157 5.08 6.38 22.58
C LEU A 157 4.96 5.54 21.30
N PRO A 158 5.60 4.35 21.24
CA PRO A 158 5.46 3.45 20.10
C PRO A 158 3.99 3.05 19.94
N PRO A 159 3.49 2.87 18.70
CA PRO A 159 2.13 2.44 18.46
C PRO A 159 1.88 1.14 19.21
N ARG A 160 0.82 1.11 20.04
CA ARG A 160 0.43 -0.12 20.74
C ARG A 160 0.06 -1.16 19.68
N PRO A 161 0.59 -2.40 19.76
CA PRO A 161 0.14 -3.45 18.86
C PRO A 161 -1.37 -3.66 19.06
N PRO A 162 -2.17 -3.80 17.99
CA PRO A 162 -3.59 -4.01 18.11
C PRO A 162 -3.87 -5.25 18.96
N GLU A 163 -4.85 -5.14 19.86
CA GLU A 163 -5.32 -6.25 20.70
C GLU A 163 -5.64 -7.48 19.85
N ARG A 164 -5.32 -8.65 20.41
CA ARG A 164 -4.87 -9.84 19.69
C ARG A 164 -5.95 -10.61 18.92
N ASP A 165 -7.18 -10.11 18.80
CA ASP A 165 -8.32 -10.96 18.43
C ASP A 165 -9.16 -10.52 17.21
N GLY A 166 -8.84 -9.41 16.52
CA GLY A 166 -9.66 -8.92 15.39
C GLY A 166 -8.99 -8.68 14.03
N LEU A 167 -7.66 -8.51 13.97
CA LEU A 167 -6.96 -7.99 12.78
C LEU A 167 -5.90 -8.95 12.22
N ARG A 168 -6.12 -10.26 12.33
CA ARG A 168 -5.22 -11.28 11.78
C ARG A 168 -5.28 -11.23 10.25
N GLY A 169 -4.46 -10.36 9.64
CA GLY A 169 -4.38 -10.16 8.20
C GLY A 169 -4.60 -8.72 7.72
N ALA A 170 -4.86 -7.75 8.60
CA ALA A 170 -4.94 -6.35 8.20
C ALA A 170 -3.58 -5.83 7.72
N ALA A 171 -3.58 -4.98 6.69
CA ALA A 171 -2.36 -4.36 6.20
C ALA A 171 -1.83 -3.34 7.23
N VAL A 172 -0.52 -3.29 7.46
CA VAL A 172 0.13 -2.33 8.38
C VAL A 172 1.33 -1.69 7.70
N TRP A 173 1.57 -0.40 7.95
CA TRP A 173 2.74 0.29 7.41
C TRP A 173 4.04 -0.19 8.08
N LEU A 174 5.01 -0.62 7.28
CA LEU A 174 6.42 -0.73 7.70
C LEU A 174 7.17 0.59 7.51
N ARG A 175 6.89 1.27 6.40
CA ARG A 175 7.40 2.60 6.08
C ARG A 175 6.20 3.45 5.69
N PRO A 176 5.66 4.29 6.59
CA PRO A 176 4.49 5.09 6.28
C PRO A 176 4.83 6.16 5.23
N PRO A 177 3.90 6.51 4.35
CA PRO A 177 4.06 7.70 3.51
C PRO A 177 4.07 8.96 4.38
N GLU A 178 4.91 9.93 4.05
CA GLU A 178 4.94 11.23 4.73
C GLU A 178 3.74 12.09 4.29
N PRO A 179 2.82 12.47 5.20
CA PRO A 179 1.70 13.34 4.86
C PRO A 179 2.19 14.72 4.42
N GLY A 180 1.60 15.30 3.36
CA GLY A 180 1.94 16.64 2.87
C GLY A 180 3.15 16.73 1.96
N ARG A 181 3.87 15.62 1.71
CA ARG A 181 4.87 15.51 0.65
C ARG A 181 4.22 14.82 -0.56
N GLU A 182 4.55 15.24 -1.78
CA GLU A 182 4.09 14.55 -3.00
C GLU A 182 4.66 13.12 -2.99
N VAL A 183 3.90 12.15 -2.46
CA VAL A 183 4.37 10.78 -2.26
C VAL A 183 4.88 10.19 -3.57
N GLU A 184 4.24 10.55 -4.68
CA GLU A 184 4.59 10.18 -6.06
C GLU A 184 6.06 10.46 -6.41
N SER A 185 6.61 11.58 -5.91
CA SER A 185 8.01 11.97 -6.15
C SER A 185 9.04 11.03 -5.51
N SER A 186 8.60 10.24 -4.53
CA SER A 186 9.46 9.31 -3.77
C SER A 186 9.19 7.84 -4.13
N LEU A 187 8.22 7.58 -5.02
CA LEU A 187 7.92 6.23 -5.47
C LEU A 187 8.95 5.76 -6.50
N PRO A 188 9.39 4.50 -6.43
CA PRO A 188 10.21 3.91 -7.46
C PRO A 188 9.49 3.96 -8.81
N ALA A 189 10.14 4.54 -9.81
CA ALA A 189 9.62 4.73 -11.16
C ALA A 189 10.62 4.23 -12.19
N LEU A 190 10.17 3.96 -13.42
CA LEU A 190 11.10 3.73 -14.52
C LEU A 190 11.92 4.99 -14.75
N SER A 191 13.24 4.85 -14.68
CA SER A 191 14.14 5.95 -15.01
C SER A 191 14.11 6.21 -16.52
N VAL A 192 13.69 7.42 -16.91
CA VAL A 192 13.91 7.90 -18.27
C VAL A 192 15.37 8.39 -18.37
N PRO A 193 16.15 7.94 -19.38
CA PRO A 193 17.51 8.45 -19.58
C PRO A 193 17.50 9.97 -19.67
N GLY A 194 18.24 10.64 -18.77
CA GLY A 194 18.35 12.11 -18.73
C GLY A 194 17.62 12.81 -17.57
N ARG A 195 16.85 12.09 -16.74
CA ARG A 195 16.27 12.65 -15.50
C ARG A 195 17.13 12.29 -14.29
N THR A 196 17.86 13.26 -13.75
CA THR A 196 18.62 13.14 -12.50
C THR A 196 17.67 13.24 -11.30
N GLY A 197 16.87 12.20 -11.07
CA GLY A 197 16.11 12.02 -9.84
C GLY A 197 16.83 11.07 -8.90
N THR A 198 16.94 11.41 -7.62
CA THR A 198 17.47 10.58 -6.52
C THR A 198 16.53 9.42 -6.12
N ALA A 199 15.53 9.12 -6.93
CA ALA A 199 14.54 8.08 -6.67
C ALA A 199 15.10 6.69 -7.04
N LEU A 200 14.71 5.68 -6.28
CA LEU A 200 15.06 4.29 -6.57
C LEU A 200 14.51 3.89 -7.94
N ASP A 201 15.39 3.47 -8.87
CA ASP A 201 14.97 2.99 -10.18
C ASP A 201 14.17 1.69 -10.08
N LEU A 202 13.06 1.61 -10.84
CA LEU A 202 12.16 0.45 -10.85
C LEU A 202 12.88 -0.83 -11.32
N ALA A 203 13.76 -0.77 -12.32
CA ALA A 203 14.48 -1.95 -12.80
C ALA A 203 15.39 -2.52 -11.72
N ARG A 204 16.10 -1.66 -10.98
CA ARG A 204 16.94 -2.08 -9.84
C ARG A 204 16.12 -2.71 -8.72
N LEU A 205 14.95 -2.13 -8.40
CA LEU A 205 14.04 -2.69 -7.41
C LEU A 205 13.54 -4.07 -7.84
N VAL A 206 13.00 -4.20 -9.06
CA VAL A 206 12.44 -5.45 -9.59
C VAL A 206 13.51 -6.54 -9.71
N HIS A 207 14.71 -6.21 -10.17
CA HIS A 207 15.83 -7.16 -10.20
C HIS A 207 16.16 -7.71 -8.79
N THR A 208 16.18 -6.83 -7.79
CA THR A 208 16.47 -7.22 -6.40
C THR A 208 15.36 -8.08 -5.81
N LEU A 209 14.10 -7.70 -6.04
CA LEU A 209 12.92 -8.45 -5.61
C LEU A 209 12.89 -9.83 -6.27
N ALA A 210 13.05 -9.91 -7.59
CA ALA A 210 13.09 -11.17 -8.33
C ALA A 210 14.15 -12.12 -7.77
N THR A 211 15.36 -11.59 -7.53
CA THR A 211 16.44 -12.35 -6.89
C THR A 211 16.06 -12.86 -5.50
N GLN A 212 15.39 -12.04 -4.67
CA GLN A 212 15.01 -12.45 -3.31
C GLN A 212 13.86 -13.46 -3.31
N CYS A 213 12.86 -13.23 -4.15
CA CYS A 213 11.77 -14.16 -4.37
C CYS A 213 12.29 -15.54 -4.79
N HIS A 214 13.20 -15.57 -5.76
CA HIS A 214 13.83 -16.80 -6.21
C HIS A 214 14.59 -17.51 -5.06
N ARG A 215 15.39 -16.76 -4.29
CA ARG A 215 16.11 -17.32 -3.13
C ARG A 215 15.18 -17.90 -2.07
N VAL A 216 14.11 -17.19 -1.70
CA VAL A 216 13.13 -17.67 -0.70
C VAL A 216 12.48 -18.96 -1.19
N ARG A 217 12.11 -19.03 -2.47
CA ARG A 217 11.59 -20.25 -3.07
C ARG A 217 12.58 -21.41 -2.99
N LEU A 218 13.84 -21.19 -3.37
CA LEU A 218 14.87 -22.23 -3.28
C LEU A 218 15.06 -22.75 -1.85
N THR A 219 14.98 -21.86 -0.85
CA THR A 219 15.07 -22.27 0.56
C THR A 219 13.83 -23.01 1.05
N ALA A 220 12.64 -22.68 0.54
CA ALA A 220 11.39 -23.34 0.89
C ALA A 220 11.27 -24.74 0.25
N SER A 221 11.91 -24.95 -0.90
CA SER A 221 11.95 -26.25 -1.60
C SER A 221 13.13 -27.14 -1.20
N GLY A 222 14.03 -26.68 -0.31
CA GLY A 222 15.15 -27.48 0.16
C GLY A 222 14.71 -28.60 1.12
N PRO A 223 15.39 -29.77 1.12
CA PRO A 223 15.09 -30.82 2.09
C PRO A 223 15.28 -30.30 3.52
N PRO A 224 14.45 -30.72 4.49
CA PRO A 224 14.62 -30.31 5.88
C PRO A 224 16.04 -30.65 6.31
N ARG A 225 16.80 -29.63 6.72
CA ARG A 225 18.15 -29.83 7.26
C ARG A 225 18.03 -30.76 8.47
N THR A 226 18.39 -32.02 8.27
CA THR A 226 18.51 -32.99 9.35
C THR A 226 19.59 -32.47 10.29
N ARG A 227 19.18 -32.05 11.49
CA ARG A 227 20.13 -31.77 12.57
C ARG A 227 20.96 -33.04 12.79
N PRO A 228 22.30 -32.97 12.79
CA PRO A 228 23.09 -34.11 13.18
C PRO A 228 22.76 -34.41 14.65
N VAL A 229 22.14 -35.57 14.88
CA VAL A 229 21.97 -36.11 16.22
C VAL A 229 23.37 -36.42 16.71
N ALA A 230 23.86 -35.62 17.66
CA ALA A 230 25.09 -35.92 18.37
C ALA A 230 24.89 -37.27 19.07
N ARG A 231 25.61 -38.29 18.59
CA ARG A 231 25.69 -39.59 19.24
C ARG A 231 26.54 -39.39 20.49
N VAL A 232 25.90 -39.30 21.64
CA VAL A 232 26.59 -39.41 22.94
C VAL A 232 26.98 -40.88 23.09
N GLY A 233 28.29 -41.12 23.15
CA GLY A 233 28.89 -42.41 23.46
C GLY A 233 28.93 -42.69 24.95
#